data_AF-A0A957RCI0-F1
#
_entry.id   AF-A0A957RCI0-F1
#
_cell.length_a   1.000
_cell.length_b   1.000
_cell.length_c   1.000
_cell.angle_alpha   90.00
_cell.angle_beta   90.00
_cell.angle_gamma   90.00
#
_symmetry.space_group_name_H-M   'P 1'
#
loop_
_entity.id
_entity.type
_entity.pdbx_description
1 polymer ?
#
loop_
_entity_poly.entity_id
_entity_poly.type
_entity_poly.pdbx_seq_one_letter_code
_entity_poly.pdbx_strand_id
1 'polypeptide(L)' 'FAEKIDRTCIKLLRRSGGLITLQGGMDSPGAVAAVELGLPAIVGIEGNLNELVDGISVILDANTGQLSEWKK' A
#
# COMPACT_ATOMS: atom_id res chain seq x y z
N PHE A 1 0.82 -4.22 -4.10
CA PHE A 1 1.23 -2.82 -4.36
C PHE A 1 0.66 -2.40 -5.71
N ALA A 2 0.50 -1.11 -5.99
CA ALA A 2 0.04 -0.60 -7.28
C ALA A 2 0.51 0.84 -7.47
N GLU A 3 0.75 1.31 -8.71
CA GLU A 3 1.18 2.70 -8.92
C GLU A 3 0.08 3.72 -8.63
N LYS A 4 -1.16 3.39 -9.00
CA LYS A 4 -2.34 4.25 -8.85
C LYS A 4 -3.53 3.43 -8.37
N ILE A 5 -4.36 4.04 -7.53
CA ILE A 5 -5.59 3.45 -7.04
C ILE A 5 -6.80 4.19 -7.62
N ASP A 6 -7.79 3.41 -8.05
CA ASP A 6 -9.10 3.91 -8.44
C ASP A 6 -10.23 2.99 -7.92
N ARG A 7 -11.47 3.30 -8.30
CA ARG A 7 -12.66 2.59 -7.82
C ARG A 7 -12.66 1.10 -8.18
N THR A 8 -11.99 0.70 -9.26
CA THR A 8 -11.90 -0.72 -9.67
C THR A 8 -11.08 -1.55 -8.69
N CYS A 9 -10.14 -0.92 -7.97
CA CYS A 9 -9.29 -1.57 -6.99
C CYS A 9 -9.99 -1.94 -5.68
N ILE A 10 -11.17 -1.37 -5.37
CA ILE A 10 -11.83 -1.53 -4.06
C ILE A 10 -12.12 -2.99 -3.72
N LYS A 11 -12.51 -3.81 -4.71
CA LYS A 11 -12.75 -5.25 -4.48
C LYS A 11 -11.47 -6.00 -4.09
N LEU A 12 -10.33 -5.59 -4.64
CA LEU A 12 -9.02 -6.16 -4.32
C LEU A 12 -8.56 -5.69 -2.94
N LEU A 13 -8.67 -4.39 -2.65
CA LEU A 13 -8.29 -3.80 -1.36
C LEU A 13 -8.99 -4.47 -0.17
N ARG A 14 -10.29 -4.79 -0.28
CA ARG A 14 -11.03 -5.51 0.76
C ARG A 14 -10.45 -6.88 1.13
N ARG A 15 -9.60 -7.46 0.28
CA ARG A 15 -8.95 -8.75 0.49
C ARG A 15 -7.46 -8.62 0.77
N SER A 16 -6.93 -7.40 0.74
CA SER A 16 -5.51 -7.12 0.95
C SER A 16 -5.18 -7.03 2.44
N GLY A 17 -3.94 -7.37 2.79
CA GLY A 17 -3.39 -7.11 4.13
C GLY A 17 -2.87 -5.68 4.33
N GLY A 18 -2.74 -4.90 3.26
CA GLY A 18 -2.27 -3.51 3.28
C GLY A 18 -2.17 -2.92 1.87
N LEU A 19 -1.87 -1.62 1.81
CA LEU A 19 -1.71 -0.87 0.55
C LEU A 19 -0.34 -0.18 0.48
N ILE A 20 0.29 -0.28 -0.68
CA ILE A 20 1.53 0.44 -1.01
C ILE A 20 1.33 1.04 -2.40
N THR A 21 1.47 2.37 -2.54
CA THR A 21 1.20 3.07 -3.81
C THR A 21 2.07 4.30 -4.06
N LEU A 22 2.49 4.51 -5.31
CA LEU A 22 3.24 5.70 -5.74
C LEU A 22 2.37 6.96 -5.74
N GLN A 23 1.06 6.80 -5.97
CA GLN A 23 0.12 7.90 -5.82
C GLN A 23 0.22 8.49 -4.41
N GLY A 24 0.62 9.76 -4.33
CA GLY A 24 0.70 10.54 -3.11
C GLY A 24 -0.57 11.32 -2.80
N GLY A 25 -0.54 12.02 -1.66
CA GLY A 25 -1.65 12.82 -1.13
C GLY A 25 -2.48 12.04 -0.10
N MET A 26 -2.73 12.66 1.05
CA MET A 26 -3.55 12.09 2.12
C MET A 26 -5.04 12.03 1.76
N ASP A 27 -5.46 12.83 0.78
CA ASP A 27 -6.80 12.86 0.17
C ASP A 27 -6.89 12.02 -1.11
N SER A 28 -5.81 11.31 -1.48
CA SER A 28 -5.81 10.45 -2.65
C SER A 28 -6.82 9.29 -2.52
N PRO A 29 -7.33 8.74 -3.63
CA PRO A 29 -8.21 7.57 -3.59
C PRO A 29 -7.62 6.40 -2.82
N GLY A 30 -6.30 6.18 -2.88
CA GLY A 30 -5.60 5.15 -2.13
C GLY A 30 -5.59 5.41 -0.62
N ALA A 31 -5.23 6.63 -0.21
CA ALA A 31 -5.20 7.01 1.21
C ALA A 31 -6.59 6.94 1.85
N VAL A 32 -7.60 7.53 1.21
CA VAL A 32 -8.99 7.50 1.70
C VAL A 32 -9.50 6.07 1.76
N ALA A 33 -9.32 5.26 0.71
CA ALA A 33 -9.77 3.87 0.71
C ALA A 33 -9.09 3.02 1.79
N ALA A 34 -7.80 3.24 2.06
CA ALA A 34 -7.10 2.52 3.11
C ALA A 34 -7.68 2.83 4.50
N VAL A 35 -7.93 4.11 4.80
CA VAL A 35 -8.56 4.54 6.07
C VAL A 35 -9.96 3.94 6.22
N GLU A 36 -10.80 4.06 5.19
CA GLU A 36 -12.18 3.56 5.22
C GLU A 36 -12.26 2.02 5.37
N LEU A 37 -11.27 1.30 4.86
CA LEU A 37 -11.19 -0.16 4.94
C LEU A 37 -10.40 -0.66 6.15
N GLY A 38 -9.82 0.23 6.96
CA GLY A 38 -8.97 -0.12 8.09
C GLY A 38 -7.68 -0.84 7.69
N LEU A 39 -7.15 -0.55 6.49
CA LEU A 39 -5.93 -1.16 5.97
C LEU A 39 -4.70 -0.32 6.35
N PRO A 40 -3.60 -0.95 6.82
CA PRO A 40 -2.32 -0.25 6.90
C PRO A 40 -1.89 0.15 5.48
N ALA A 41 -1.40 1.38 5.33
CA ALA A 41 -1.03 1.90 4.02
C ALA A 41 0.18 2.83 4.05
N ILE A 42 0.99 2.74 3.00
CA ILE A 42 2.02 3.71 2.65
C ILE A 42 1.67 4.27 1.27
N VAL A 43 1.56 5.60 1.18
CA VAL A 43 1.20 6.35 -0.02
C VAL A 43 2.31 7.32 -0.38
N GLY A 44 2.43 7.69 -1.65
CA GLY A 44 3.43 8.66 -2.10
C GLY A 44 4.87 8.19 -1.97
N ILE A 45 5.11 6.88 -2.12
CA ILE A 45 6.47 6.33 -2.14
C ILE A 45 7.26 6.92 -3.31
N GLU A 46 8.39 7.54 -2.99
CA GLU A 46 9.37 8.05 -3.95
C GLU A 46 10.34 6.92 -4.31
N GLY A 47 9.93 6.04 -5.24
CA GLY A 47 10.75 4.88 -5.61
C GLY A 47 10.12 4.03 -6.70
N ASN A 48 10.76 2.91 -7.02
CA ASN A 48 10.26 1.95 -7.99
C ASN A 48 9.63 0.75 -7.25
N LEU A 49 8.37 0.44 -7.56
CA LEU A 49 7.68 -0.73 -7.03
C LEU A 49 8.30 -2.07 -7.45
N ASN A 50 9.21 -2.08 -8.45
CA ASN A 50 9.87 -3.28 -8.95
C ASN A 50 10.69 -4.06 -7.91
N GLU A 51 11.06 -3.44 -6.80
CA GLU A 51 11.71 -4.14 -5.67
C GLU A 51 10.72 -5.01 -4.89
N LEU A 52 9.42 -4.71 -4.98
CA LEU A 52 8.35 -5.55 -4.44
C LEU A 52 8.00 -6.60 -5.47
N VAL A 53 8.50 -7.81 -5.24
CA VAL A 53 8.21 -8.97 -6.08
C VAL A 53 7.15 -9.84 -5.41
N ASP A 54 6.24 -10.37 -6.21
CA ASP A 54 5.21 -11.29 -5.73
C ASP A 54 5.83 -12.48 -4.99
N GLY A 55 5.22 -12.86 -3.86
CA GLY A 55 5.66 -13.95 -3.01
C GLY A 55 6.62 -13.56 -1.89
N ILE A 56 7.19 -12.35 -1.90
CA ILE A 56 8.01 -11.85 -0.78
C ILE A 56 7.10 -11.49 0.40
N SER A 57 7.51 -11.88 1.60
CA SER A 57 6.85 -11.46 2.85
C SER A 57 7.46 -10.16 3.35
N VAL A 58 6.61 -9.19 3.68
CA VAL A 58 7.04 -7.85 4.12
C VAL A 58 6.27 -7.43 5.38
N ILE A 59 6.88 -6.54 6.15
CA ILE A 59 6.26 -5.83 7.27
C ILE A 59 5.99 -4.40 6.80
N LEU A 60 4.72 -4.02 6.85
CA LEU A 60 4.24 -2.69 6.51
C LEU A 60 3.91 -1.93 7.81
N ASP A 61 4.75 -0.97 8.19
CA ASP A 61 4.49 -0.10 9.33
C ASP A 61 3.91 1.24 8.88
N ALA A 62 2.60 1.36 8.98
CA ALA A 62 1.86 2.56 8.61
C ALA A 62 2.06 3.74 9.58
N ASN A 63 2.59 3.52 10.79
CA ASN A 63 2.85 4.60 11.75
C ASN A 63 4.13 5.35 11.40
N THR A 64 5.16 4.61 10.99
CA THR A 64 6.48 5.17 10.62
C THR A 64 6.63 5.38 9.12
N GLY A 65 5.73 4.83 8.31
CA GLY A 65 5.83 4.87 6.85
C GLY A 65 6.94 3.98 6.31
N GLN A 66 7.32 2.93 7.04
CA GLN A 66 8.42 2.04 6.68
C GLN A 66 7.93 0.70 6.14
N LEU A 67 8.67 0.19 5.16
CA LEU A 67 8.49 -1.13 4.60
C LEU A 67 9.79 -1.91 4.75
N SER A 68 9.70 -3.13 5.28
CA SER A 68 10.85 -4.01 5.46
C SER A 68 10.52 -5.44 5.04
N GLU A 69 11.52 -6.18 4.58
CA GLU A 69 11.37 -7.62 4.31
C GLU A 69 11.22 -8.38 5.62
N TRP A 70 10.24 -9.29 5.68
CA TRP A 70 10.16 -10.24 6.79
C TRP A 70 11.24 -11.30 6.59
N LYS A 71 12.26 -11.28 7.46
CA LYS A 71 13.25 -12.36 7.59
C LYS A 71 12.94 -13.19 8.82
N LYS A 72 12.91 -14.51 8.64
CA LYS A 72 12.66 -15.48 9.73
C LYS A 72 13.91 -15.71 10.56
#